data_AF-A0A1T8V4F2-F1
#
_entry.id   AF-A0A1T8V4F2-F1
#
_cell.length_a   1.000
_cell.length_b   1.000
_cell.length_c   1.000
_cell.angle_alpha   90.00
_cell.angle_beta   90.00
_cell.angle_gamma   90.00
#
_symmetry.space_group_name_H-M   'P 1'
#
loop_
_entity.id
_entity.type
_entity.pdbx_description
1 polymer ?
#
loop_
_entity_poly.entity_id
_entity_poly.type
_entity_poly.pdbx_seq_one_letter_code
_entity_poly.pdbx_strand_id
1 'polypeptide(L)'
;MARPPRDQFPNAYVGDLVPNGNGWTIVSPLYCPNWHSVDEPGWTRRCRPCECDGKHHMWTCHCGATVYAPKLGAECRILDGPVSSYEARRDVT
;
A
#
# COMPACT_ATOMS: atom_id res chain seq x y z
N MET A 1 -8.35 21.62 -10.89
CA MET A 1 -9.11 21.21 -9.69
C MET A 1 -8.26 21.50 -8.47
N ALA A 2 -8.80 22.17 -7.45
CA ALA A 2 -8.06 22.47 -6.22
C ALA A 2 -7.85 21.17 -5.42
N ARG A 3 -6.65 20.99 -4.85
CA ARG A 3 -6.33 19.82 -4.03
C ARG A 3 -7.24 19.81 -2.81
N PRO A 4 -8.00 18.74 -2.55
CA PRO A 4 -8.76 18.67 -1.31
C PRO A 4 -7.80 18.62 -0.10
N PRO A 5 -8.24 19.03 1.10
CA PRO A 5 -7.42 18.92 2.31
C PRO A 5 -6.99 17.46 2.52
N ARG A 6 -5.73 17.23 2.94
CA ARG A 6 -5.22 15.87 3.28
C ARG A 6 -6.12 15.17 4.30
N ASP A 7 -6.84 15.94 5.12
CA ASP A 7 -7.74 15.47 6.17
C ASP A 7 -9.17 15.19 5.68
N GLN A 8 -9.56 15.63 4.47
CA GLN A 8 -10.93 15.44 3.95
C GLN A 8 -11.14 14.08 3.27
N PHE A 9 -10.05 13.42 2.85
CA PHE A 9 -10.06 12.06 2.29
C PHE A 9 -9.17 11.16 3.12
N PRO A 10 -9.56 10.85 4.38
CA PRO A 10 -8.77 9.96 5.18
C PRO A 10 -8.76 8.59 4.49
N ASN A 11 -7.56 8.04 4.30
CA ASN A 11 -7.31 6.63 4.03
C ASN A 11 -7.75 5.76 5.23
N ALA A 12 -8.90 6.05 5.84
CA ALA A 12 -9.36 5.53 7.13
C ALA A 12 -9.55 4.01 7.10
N TYR A 13 -9.83 3.47 5.92
CA TYR A 13 -10.08 2.04 5.69
C TYR A 13 -8.95 1.37 4.91
N VAL A 14 -7.88 2.09 4.55
CA VAL A 14 -6.80 1.48 3.76
C VAL A 14 -6.14 0.40 4.58
N GLY A 15 -6.06 -0.81 4.02
CA GLY A 15 -5.62 -2.01 4.73
C GLY A 15 -6.73 -2.90 5.26
N ASP A 16 -7.97 -2.42 5.32
CA ASP A 16 -9.08 -3.22 5.82
C ASP A 16 -9.40 -4.35 4.85
N LEU A 17 -9.70 -5.53 5.41
CA LEU A 17 -10.16 -6.67 4.66
C LEU A 17 -11.69 -6.58 4.51
N VAL A 18 -12.16 -6.28 3.30
CA VAL A 18 -13.58 -6.07 2.99
C VAL A 18 -14.09 -7.10 1.98
N PRO A 19 -15.37 -7.51 2.05
CA PRO A 19 -15.95 -8.41 1.07
C PRO A 19 -16.10 -7.71 -0.29
N ASN A 20 -15.78 -8.40 -1.39
CA ASN A 20 -15.87 -7.90 -2.77
C ASN A 20 -16.75 -8.80 -3.67
N GLY A 21 -17.80 -9.40 -3.12
CA GLY A 21 -18.73 -10.29 -3.83
C GLY A 21 -18.19 -11.69 -4.15
N ASN A 22 -16.91 -11.81 -4.54
CA ASN A 22 -16.25 -13.06 -4.93
C ASN A 22 -15.16 -13.51 -3.94
N GLY A 23 -15.10 -12.88 -2.77
CA GLY A 23 -14.07 -13.12 -1.77
C GLY A 23 -13.77 -11.85 -0.98
N TRP A 24 -12.53 -11.75 -0.50
CA TRP A 24 -12.07 -10.63 0.31
C TRP A 24 -10.98 -9.85 -0.41
N THR A 25 -11.01 -8.54 -0.28
CA THR A 25 -9.96 -7.65 -0.80
C THR A 25 -9.44 -6.75 0.31
N ILE A 26 -8.19 -6.35 0.19
CA ILE A 26 -7.59 -5.32 1.04
C ILE A 26 -7.83 -3.98 0.35
N VAL A 27 -8.47 -3.05 1.06
CA VAL A 27 -8.72 -1.69 0.55
C VAL A 27 -7.39 -1.00 0.21
N SER A 28 -7.23 -0.60 -1.04
CA SER A 28 -6.11 0.23 -1.52
C SER A 28 -6.34 1.70 -1.20
N PRO A 29 -5.26 2.52 -1.14
CA PRO A 29 -5.43 3.96 -1.11
C PRO A 29 -6.11 4.44 -2.39
N LEU A 30 -6.87 5.52 -2.29
CA LEU A 30 -7.40 6.23 -3.46
C LEU A 30 -6.35 7.16 -4.08
N TYR A 31 -5.49 7.74 -3.23
CA TYR A 31 -4.45 8.67 -3.64
C TYR A 31 -3.14 8.42 -2.89
N CYS A 32 -2.02 8.73 -3.54
CA CYS A 32 -0.72 8.80 -2.86
C CYS A 32 -0.59 10.09 -2.05
N PRO A 33 0.41 10.21 -1.15
CA PRO A 33 0.69 11.44 -0.41
C PRO A 33 0.93 12.69 -1.28
N ASN A 34 1.24 12.50 -2.57
CA ASN A 34 1.47 13.55 -3.57
C ASN A 34 0.26 13.78 -4.51
N TRP A 35 -0.90 13.18 -4.22
CA TRP A 35 -2.17 13.36 -4.95
C TRP A 35 -2.28 12.72 -6.34
N HIS A 36 -1.44 11.73 -6.63
CA HIS A 36 -1.70 10.86 -7.78
C HIS A 36 -2.77 9.83 -7.41
N SER A 37 -3.73 9.61 -8.31
CA SER A 37 -4.77 8.60 -8.17
C SER A 37 -4.19 7.20 -8.27
N VAL A 38 -4.81 6.23 -7.59
CA VAL A 38 -4.49 4.80 -7.71
C VAL A 38 -4.83 4.23 -9.10
N ASP A 39 -5.71 4.90 -9.85
CA ASP A 39 -6.05 4.53 -11.22
C ASP A 39 -4.97 4.93 -12.24
N GLU A 40 -4.02 5.78 -11.83
CA GLU A 40 -2.85 6.10 -12.67
C GLU A 40 -1.93 4.86 -12.78
N PRO A 41 -1.27 4.65 -13.93
CA PRO A 41 -0.35 3.53 -14.08
C PRO A 41 0.90 3.69 -13.20
N GLY A 42 1.61 2.57 -12.96
CA GLY A 42 2.90 2.58 -12.26
C GLY A 42 2.81 2.48 -10.73
N TRP A 43 1.66 2.12 -10.19
CA TRP A 43 1.54 1.71 -8.79
C TRP A 43 2.01 0.27 -8.60
N THR A 44 2.74 0.04 -7.52
CA THR A 44 3.12 -1.30 -7.07
C THR A 44 2.52 -1.59 -5.71
N ARG A 45 2.04 -2.84 -5.52
CA ARG A 45 1.52 -3.32 -4.24
C ARG A 45 2.39 -4.46 -3.73
N ARG A 46 2.91 -4.34 -2.52
CA ARG A 46 3.66 -5.40 -1.82
C ARG A 46 3.03 -5.69 -0.46
N CYS A 47 3.32 -6.86 0.08
CA CYS A 47 2.99 -7.21 1.46
C CYS A 47 4.26 -7.76 2.09
N ARG A 48 4.79 -7.07 3.09
CA ARG A 48 6.09 -7.40 3.70
C ARG A 48 5.92 -7.66 5.20
N PRO A 49 6.64 -8.65 5.75
CA PRO A 49 6.71 -8.83 7.20
C PRO A 49 7.40 -7.63 7.86
N CYS A 50 7.10 -7.41 9.14
CA CYS A 50 7.61 -6.29 9.92
C CYS A 50 8.06 -6.76 11.29
N GLU A 51 9.01 -6.05 11.91
CA GLU A 51 9.52 -6.37 13.26
C GLU A 51 8.44 -6.34 14.36
N CYS A 52 7.28 -5.72 14.12
CA CYS A 52 6.13 -5.74 15.03
C CYS A 52 5.39 -7.09 15.09
N ASP A 53 6.03 -8.18 14.66
CA ASP A 53 5.45 -9.53 14.48
C ASP A 53 4.25 -9.57 13.50
N GLY A 54 4.07 -8.50 12.73
CA GLY A 54 2.98 -8.30 11.78
C GLY A 54 3.44 -8.30 10.32
N LYS A 55 2.52 -7.89 9.45
CA LYS A 55 2.80 -7.59 8.05
C LYS A 55 2.12 -6.29 7.66
N HIS A 56 2.75 -5.55 6.76
CA HIS A 56 2.18 -4.32 6.21
C HIS A 56 2.00 -4.48 4.70
N HIS A 57 0.82 -4.12 4.23
CA HIS A 57 0.57 -3.81 2.84
C HIS A 57 1.20 -2.46 2.51
N MET A 58 1.86 -2.41 1.36
CA MET A 58 2.58 -1.25 0.86
C MET A 58 2.08 -0.95 -0.54
N TRP A 59 1.65 0.28 -0.77
CA TRP A 59 1.33 0.78 -2.10
C TRP A 59 2.30 1.91 -2.44
N THR A 60 3.16 1.67 -3.43
CA THR A 60 4.15 2.64 -3.87
C THR A 60 3.72 3.20 -5.22
N CYS A 61 3.48 4.50 -5.26
CA CYS A 61 3.15 5.24 -6.46
C CYS A 61 4.40 5.40 -7.35
N HIS A 62 4.20 5.62 -8.65
CA HIS A 62 5.27 5.92 -9.60
C HIS A 62 6.13 7.15 -9.20
N CYS A 63 5.60 8.03 -8.34
CA CYS A 63 6.35 9.17 -7.80
C CYS A 63 7.24 8.82 -6.60
N GLY A 64 7.30 7.55 -6.20
CA GLY A 64 8.07 7.05 -5.06
C GLY A 64 7.38 7.19 -3.70
N ALA A 65 6.22 7.84 -3.63
CA ALA A 65 5.49 7.95 -2.37
C ALA A 65 4.78 6.63 -2.02
N THR A 66 4.93 6.18 -0.76
CA THR A 66 4.39 4.91 -0.29
C THR A 66 3.33 5.11 0.81
N VAL A 67 2.23 4.37 0.70
CA VAL A 67 1.21 4.23 1.75
C VAL A 67 1.35 2.86 2.39
N TYR A 68 1.28 2.80 3.72
CA TYR A 68 1.39 1.57 4.51
C TYR A 68 0.08 1.28 5.22
N ALA A 69 -0.32 0.00 5.25
CA ALA A 69 -1.42 -0.47 6.07
C ALA A 69 -1.14 -1.85 6.70
N PRO A 70 -1.30 -2.04 8.02
CA PRO A 70 -1.63 -1.02 9.02
C PRO A 70 -0.66 0.16 9.00
N LYS A 71 -1.07 1.33 9.51
CA LYS A 71 -0.19 2.50 9.56
C LYS A 71 1.06 2.15 10.37
N LEU A 72 2.24 2.53 9.88
CA LEU A 72 3.48 2.29 10.61
C LEU A 72 3.46 3.06 11.95
N GLY A 73 3.68 2.32 13.05
CA GLY A 73 4.00 2.88 14.35
C GLY A 73 5.49 3.21 14.48
N ALA A 74 5.89 3.81 15.61
CA ALA A 74 7.28 4.20 15.85
C ALA A 74 8.24 3.00 15.89
N GLU A 75 7.75 1.83 16.30
CA GLU A 75 8.47 0.56 16.36
C GLU A 75 8.38 -0.28 15.07
N CYS A 76 7.67 0.19 14.04
CA CYS A 76 7.52 -0.57 12.81
C CYS A 76 8.73 -0.41 11.89
N ARG A 77 9.47 -1.51 11.68
CA ARG A 77 10.49 -1.63 10.64
C ARG A 77 10.12 -2.75 9.68
N ILE A 78 9.92 -2.39 8.41
CA ILE A 78 9.67 -3.37 7.35
C ILE A 78 10.93 -4.23 7.16
N LEU A 79 10.74 -5.54 7.21
CA LEU A 79 11.82 -6.50 6.98
C LEU A 79 12.02 -6.66 5.48
N ASP A 80 13.16 -6.19 4.99
CA ASP A 80 13.59 -6.40 3.61
C ASP A 80 14.40 -7.71 3.53
N GLY A 81 13.68 -8.82 3.65
CA GLY A 81 14.23 -10.15 3.39
C GLY A 81 14.44 -10.40 1.89
N PRO A 82 15.14 -11.49 1.51
CA PRO A 82 15.29 -11.85 0.10
C PRO A 82 13.91 -11.89 -0.57
N VAL A 83 13.81 -11.26 -1.75
CA VAL A 83 12.59 -11.26 -2.56
C VAL A 83 12.08 -12.68 -2.70
N SER A 84 10.79 -12.89 -2.41
CA SER A 84 10.16 -14.16 -2.68
C SER A 84 10.34 -14.51 -4.16
N SER A 85 10.55 -15.79 -4.47
CA SER A 85 10.65 -16.28 -5.84
C SER A 85 9.42 -15.93 -6.70
N TYR A 86 8.27 -15.66 -6.07
CA TYR A 86 7.07 -15.14 -6.75
C TYR A 86 7.20 -13.67 -7.16
N GLU A 87 7.78 -12.81 -6.31
CA GLU A 87 8.03 -11.40 -6.64
C GLU A 87 9.13 -11.29 -7.71
N ALA A 88 10.19 -12.08 -7.59
CA ALA A 88 11.28 -12.14 -8.57
C ALA A 88 10.82 -12.53 -9.99
N ARG A 89 9.72 -13.28 -10.13
CA ARG A 89 9.15 -13.65 -11.43
C ARG A 89 8.35 -12.53 -12.11
N ARG A 90 7.96 -11.47 -11.39
CA ARG A 90 7.20 -10.34 -11.96
C ARG A 90 8.09 -9.22 -12.49
N ASP A 91 9.32 -9.09 -12.00
CA ASP A 91 10.32 -8.12 -12.48
C ASP A 91 11.03 -8.55 -13.78
N VAL A 92 10.66 -9.70 -14.39
CA VAL A 92 11.27 -10.26 -15.61
C VAL A 92 10.34 -10.12 -16.84
N THR A 93 9.35 -9.23 -16.80
CA THR A 93 8.45 -8.98 -17.95
C THR A 93 8.40 -7.51 -18.31
#